data_AF-A0A6A0HGI8-F1
#
_entry.id   AF-A0A6A0HGI8-F1
#
_cell.length_a   1.000
_cell.length_b   1.000
_cell.length_c   1.000
_cell.angle_alpha   90.00
_cell.angle_beta   90.00
_cell.angle_gamma   90.00
#
_symmetry.space_group_name_H-M   'P 1'
#
loop_
_entity.id
_entity.type
_entity.pdbx_description
1 polymer ?
#
loop_
_entity_poly.entity_id
_entity_poly.type
_entity_poly.pdbx_seq_one_letter_code
_entity_poly.pdbx_strand_id
1 'polypeptide(L)' 'MKVKVTKEGVMIPREFLVGFDEFDEADVIRENGRIVVIPKVKSDPIFEFGKHPVRSGIRDASVNLDHYLYGKRA' A
#
# COMPACT_ATOMS: atom_id res chain seq x y z
N MET A 1 -14.96 0.51 23.18
CA MET A 1 -15.01 -0.80 23.90
C MET A 1 -13.90 -0.84 24.95
N LYS A 2 -14.04 -1.62 26.02
CA LYS A 2 -12.95 -1.88 26.98
C LYS A 2 -12.62 -3.37 26.93
N VAL A 3 -11.35 -3.71 26.73
CA VAL A 3 -10.88 -5.10 26.64
C VAL A 3 -9.94 -5.36 27.82
N LYS A 4 -9.98 -6.56 28.37
CA LYS A 4 -9.06 -6.95 29.46
C LYS A 4 -7.68 -7.22 28.86
N VAL A 5 -6.64 -6.67 29.51
CA VAL A 5 -5.26 -7.05 29.23
C VAL A 5 -4.98 -8.36 29.95
N THR A 6 -4.58 -9.39 29.21
CA THR A 6 -4.17 -10.69 29.75
C THR A 6 -2.65 -10.83 29.70
N LYS A 7 -2.12 -11.98 30.13
CA LYS A 7 -0.68 -12.26 30.05
C LYS A 7 -0.19 -12.36 28.61
N GLU A 8 -1.10 -12.71 27.71
CA GLU A 8 -0.90 -12.87 26.27
C GLU A 8 -1.08 -11.54 25.52
N GLY A 9 -1.54 -10.48 26.20
CA GLY A 9 -1.71 -9.14 25.64
C GLY A 9 -3.18 -8.70 25.54
N VAL A 10 -3.50 -7.94 24.49
CA VAL A 10 -4.85 -7.46 24.21
C VAL A 10 -5.35 -8.10 22.92
N MET A 11 -6.50 -8.76 22.99
CA MET A 11 -7.19 -9.25 21.80
C MET A 11 -7.91 -8.10 21.09
N ILE A 12 -7.63 -7.93 19.80
CA ILE A 12 -8.37 -7.02 18.93
C ILE A 12 -9.43 -7.86 18.21
N PRO A 13 -10.74 -7.58 18.39
CA PRO A 13 -11.78 -8.32 17.68
C PRO A 13 -11.69 -8.12 16.16
N ARG A 14 -12.05 -9.15 15.38
CA ARG A 14 -11.89 -9.14 13.92
C ARG A 14 -12.72 -8.06 13.24
N GLU A 15 -13.86 -7.67 13.81
CA GLU A 15 -14.68 -6.58 13.28
C GLU A 15 -13.97 -5.21 13.27
N PHE A 16 -12.89 -5.03 14.05
CA PHE A 16 -12.06 -3.82 14.00
C PHE A 16 -10.99 -3.86 12.91
N LEU A 17 -10.79 -5.03 12.31
CA LEU A 17 -9.81 -5.29 11.26
C LEU A 17 -10.49 -5.43 9.89
N VAL A 18 -11.69 -4.87 9.71
CA VAL A 18 -12.37 -4.84 8.41
C VAL A 18 -11.49 -4.10 7.39
N GLY A 19 -11.21 -4.76 6.27
CA GLY A 19 -10.27 -4.26 5.26
C GLY A 19 -8.83 -4.72 5.47
N PHE A 20 -8.48 -5.31 6.62
CA PHE A 20 -7.15 -5.91 6.83
C PHE A 20 -7.06 -7.32 6.23
N ASP A 21 -8.18 -7.94 5.83
CA ASP A 21 -8.19 -9.27 5.20
C ASP A 21 -7.43 -9.30 3.85
N GLU A 22 -7.17 -8.14 3.24
CA GLU A 22 -6.35 -8.00 2.02
C GLU A 22 -4.83 -8.02 2.32
N PHE A 23 -4.45 -8.08 3.59
CA PHE A 23 -3.08 -7.92 4.06
C PHE A 23 -2.67 -9.14 4.90
N ASP A 24 -1.52 -9.73 4.58
CA ASP A 24 -1.03 -10.93 5.27
C ASP A 24 -0.28 -10.60 6.57
N GLU A 25 0.23 -9.39 6.68
CA GLU A 25 1.07 -8.92 7.77
C GLU A 25 0.64 -7.52 8.23
N ALA A 26 0.97 -7.18 9.46
CA ALA A 26 0.80 -5.83 9.99
C ALA A 26 2.00 -5.43 10.83
N ASP A 27 2.45 -4.19 10.66
CA ASP A 27 3.45 -3.59 11.53
C ASP A 27 2.77 -3.08 12.81
N VAL A 28 3.36 -3.39 13.95
CA VAL A 28 2.86 -2.96 15.27
C VAL A 28 3.89 -2.05 15.90
N ILE A 29 3.55 -0.76 16.02
CA ILE A 29 4.45 0.27 16.55
C ILE A 29 3.88 0.94 17.79
N ARG A 30 4.77 1.46 18.64
CA ARG A 30 4.40 2.20 19.84
C ARG A 30 4.71 3.68 19.66
N GLU A 31 3.67 4.51 19.69
CA GLU A 31 3.79 5.96 19.51
C GLU A 31 2.93 6.69 20.53
N ASN A 32 3.50 7.69 21.22
CA ASN A 32 2.75 8.58 22.12
C ASN A 32 1.88 7.84 23.16
N GLY A 33 2.38 6.73 23.70
CA GLY A 33 1.66 5.89 24.67
C GLY A 33 0.53 5.03 24.05
N ARG A 34 0.45 4.95 22.72
CA ARG A 34 -0.51 4.15 21.97
C ARG A 34 0.20 3.04 21.21
N ILE A 35 -0.54 1.96 20.94
CA ILE A 35 -0.13 0.93 19.98
C ILE A 35 -0.87 1.23 18.68
N VAL A 36 -0.13 1.33 17.58
CA VAL A 36 -0.67 1.53 16.23
C VAL A 36 -0.40 0.24 15.45
N VAL A 37 -1.45 -0.29 14.82
CA VAL A 37 -1.37 -1.47 13.96
C VAL A 37 -1.60 -0.99 12.53
N ILE A 38 -0.61 -1.20 11.67
CA ILE A 38 -0.60 -0.72 10.28
C ILE A 38 -0.62 -1.94 9.37
N PRO A 39 -1.63 -2.11 8.50
CA PRO A 39 -1.67 -3.22 7.57
C PRO A 39 -0.55 -3.09 6.55
N LYS A 40 0.12 -4.20 6.23
CA LYS A 40 1.26 -4.21 5.31
C LYS A 40 0.87 -4.87 4.00
N VAL A 41 0.90 -4.08 2.92
CA VAL A 41 0.53 -4.55 1.58
C VAL A 41 1.47 -5.71 1.22
N LYS A 42 0.89 -6.86 0.87
CA LYS A 42 1.65 -8.09 0.52
C LYS A 42 2.67 -7.86 -0.60
N SER A 43 2.33 -7.00 -1.55
CA SER A 43 3.22 -6.59 -2.65
C SER A 43 2.91 -5.16 -3.05
N ASP A 44 3.90 -4.28 -3.00
CA ASP A 44 3.76 -2.95 -3.60
C ASP A 44 3.79 -3.09 -5.14
N PRO A 45 2.73 -2.66 -5.86
CA PRO A 45 2.69 -2.71 -7.32
C PRO A 45 3.87 -1.99 -7.99
N ILE A 46 4.55 -1.08 -7.29
CA ILE A 46 5.77 -0.44 -7.78
C ILE A 46 6.87 -1.46 -8.12
N PHE A 47 6.94 -2.59 -7.40
CA PHE A 47 7.91 -3.66 -7.69
C PHE A 47 7.52 -4.50 -8.90
N GLU A 48 6.26 -4.40 -9.35
CA GLU A 48 5.77 -5.01 -10.59
C GLU A 48 5.94 -4.06 -11.78
N PHE A 49 6.35 -2.80 -11.55
CA PHE A 49 6.51 -1.82 -12.60
C PHE A 49 7.61 -2.24 -13.59
N GLY A 50 7.29 -2.18 -14.88
CA GLY A 50 8.22 -2.56 -15.95
C GLY A 50 8.34 -4.07 -16.21
N LYS A 51 7.69 -4.95 -15.43
CA LYS A 51 7.65 -6.40 -15.76
C LYS A 51 6.85 -6.70 -17.03
N HIS A 52 5.84 -5.89 -17.32
CA HIS A 52 5.01 -5.99 -18.52
C HIS A 52 5.00 -4.67 -19.29
N PRO A 53 6.10 -4.31 -19.98
CA PRO A 53 6.16 -3.06 -20.72
C PRO A 53 5.26 -3.13 -21.97
N VAL A 54 4.45 -2.10 -22.16
CA VAL A 54 3.61 -1.96 -23.36
C VAL A 54 4.47 -1.45 -24.52
N ARG A 55 4.35 -2.06 -25.71
CA ARG A 55 5.00 -1.54 -26.93
C ARG A 55 4.20 -0.36 -27.46
N SER A 56 4.71 0.85 -27.26
CA SER A 56 4.09 2.08 -27.79
C SER A 56 4.27 2.25 -29.30
N GLY A 57 5.26 1.59 -29.90
CA GLY A 57 5.65 1.81 -31.30
C GLY A 57 6.37 3.15 -31.56
N ILE A 58 6.58 3.94 -30.51
CA ILE A 58 7.16 5.27 -30.55
C ILE A 58 8.58 5.20 -29.99
N ARG A 59 9.58 5.63 -30.78
CA ARG A 59 11.00 5.48 -30.46
C ARG A 59 11.47 6.40 -29.33
N ASP A 60 10.81 7.53 -29.13
CA ASP A 60 11.20 8.60 -28.21
C ASP A 60 10.15 8.86 -27.12
N ALA A 61 9.23 7.92 -26.90
CA ALA A 61 8.15 8.06 -25.92
C ALA A 61 8.65 8.35 -24.49
N SER A 62 9.82 7.81 -24.13
CA SER A 62 10.44 8.08 -22.83
C SER A 62 11.03 9.49 -22.75
N VAL A 63 11.56 10.01 -23.86
CA VAL A 63 12.23 11.32 -23.92
C VAL A 63 11.20 12.46 -24.02
N ASN A 64 10.13 12.25 -24.79
CA ASN A 64 9.09 13.23 -25.07
C ASN A 64 7.76 12.85 -24.39
N LEU A 65 7.82 12.23 -23.20
CA LEU A 65 6.64 11.69 -22.50
C LEU A 65 5.51 12.72 -22.37
N ASP A 66 5.83 13.94 -21.92
CA ASP A 66 4.85 15.00 -21.71
C ASP A 66 4.14 15.41 -23.00
N HIS A 67 4.87 15.42 -24.13
CA HIS A 67 4.28 15.70 -25.43
C HIS A 67 3.20 14.67 -25.79
N TYR A 68 3.45 13.39 -25.50
CA TYR A 68 2.53 12.31 -25.80
C TYR A 68 1.39 12.19 -24.78
N LEU A 69 1.62 12.50 -23.51
CA LEU A 69 0.59 12.39 -22.46
C LEU A 69 -0.37 13.57 -22.43
N TYR A 70 0.14 14.79 -22.60
CA TYR A 70 -0.66 16.00 -22.40
C TYR A 70 -1.01 16.70 -23.71
N GLY A 71 -0.37 16.32 -24.82
CA GLY A 71 -0.41 17.08 -26.06
C GLY A 71 0.16 18.49 -25.86
N LYS A 72 0.52 19.17 -26.95
CA LYS A 72 0.72 20.62 -26.86
C LYS A 72 -0.60 21.27 -26.45
N ARG A 73 -0.74 21.65 -25.18
CA ARG A 73 -1.57 22.82 -24.87
C ARG A 73 -0.85 24.03 -25.50
N ALA A 74 -1.66 24.80 -26.22
CA ALA A 74 -1.31 25.91 -27.12
C ALA A 74 -0.17 26.80 -26.62
#